data_AF-A0A5S5DP20-F1
#
_entry.id   AF-A0A5S5DP20-F1
#
_cell.length_a   1.000
_cell.length_b   1.000
_cell.length_c   1.000
_cell.angle_alpha   90.00
_cell.angle_beta   90.00
_cell.angle_gamma   90.00
#
_symmetry.space_group_name_H-M   'P 1'
#
loop_
_entity.id
_entity.type
_entity.pdbx_description
1 polymer ?
#
loop_
_entity_poly.entity_id
_entity_poly.type
_entity_poly.pdbx_seq_one_letter_code
_entity_poly.pdbx_strand_id
1 'polypeptide(L)'
;MDWGGEIRLYYKHFGRTDSAEFMYYLRKPAELEWLHQSRHVAALAEQFSDDTLAGYVVISESVTGEPICLHIDTQAIYTFTKKPVGKHLLFHSFNDFLLVELIQLKKQVCEFDFESMEEEYRFVDTVVDNSDISQELRHEKLYKK
;
A
#
# COMPACT_ATOMS: atom_id res chain seq x y z
N MET A 1 -9.08 0.80 19.30
CA MET A 1 -8.31 -0.09 18.40
C MET A 1 -7.12 0.72 17.93
N ASP A 2 -5.89 0.30 18.25
CA ASP A 2 -4.68 1.08 17.94
C ASP A 2 -4.13 0.60 16.60
N TRP A 3 -4.52 1.28 15.52
CA TRP A 3 -4.24 0.87 14.14
C TRP A 3 -2.80 1.15 13.68
N GLY A 4 -1.85 1.32 14.61
CA GLY A 4 -0.50 1.75 14.27
C GLY A 4 -0.27 3.25 14.39
N GLY A 5 0.96 3.63 14.75
CA GLY A 5 1.30 5.02 15.07
C GLY A 5 1.21 5.98 13.88
N GLU A 6 1.76 5.58 12.73
CA GLU A 6 1.95 6.47 11.57
C GLU A 6 0.64 6.75 10.83
N ILE A 7 -0.11 5.71 10.47
CA ILE A 7 -1.40 5.86 9.79
C ILE A 7 -2.42 6.61 10.66
N ARG A 8 -2.36 6.44 11.99
CA ARG A 8 -3.21 7.18 12.93
C ARG A 8 -2.84 8.65 12.99
N LEU A 9 -1.54 8.98 12.98
CA LEU A 9 -1.09 10.36 12.88
C LEU A 9 -1.53 10.98 11.55
N TYR A 10 -1.44 10.24 10.45
CA TYR A 10 -1.94 10.67 9.16
C TYR A 10 -3.43 11.04 9.22
N TYR A 11 -4.29 10.13 9.68
CA TYR A 11 -5.72 10.42 9.79
C TYR A 11 -6.02 11.58 10.75
N LYS A 12 -5.25 11.72 11.83
CA LYS A 12 -5.41 12.83 12.78
C LYS A 12 -5.10 14.19 12.14
N HIS A 13 -4.08 14.28 11.30
CA HIS A 13 -3.57 15.54 10.76
C HIS A 13 -4.13 15.89 9.38
N PHE A 14 -4.35 14.89 8.53
CA PHE A 14 -4.79 15.06 7.14
C PHE A 14 -6.24 14.61 6.91
N GLY A 15 -6.88 14.00 7.92
CA GLY A 15 -8.29 13.63 7.85
C GLY A 15 -8.52 12.46 6.91
N ARG A 16 -9.16 12.72 5.76
CA ARG A 16 -9.56 11.71 4.76
C ARG A 16 -9.09 12.18 3.40
N THR A 17 -8.75 11.25 2.51
CA THR A 17 -8.65 11.55 1.08
C THR A 17 -9.95 11.14 0.42
N ASP A 18 -10.70 12.11 -0.13
CA ASP A 18 -11.83 11.81 -1.02
C ASP A 18 -11.36 11.74 -2.49
N SER A 19 -10.04 11.76 -2.72
CA SER A 19 -9.44 11.68 -4.05
C SER A 19 -9.15 10.23 -4.43
N ALA A 20 -9.68 9.81 -5.57
CA ALA A 20 -9.31 8.58 -6.25
C ALA A 20 -7.85 8.58 -6.74
N GLU A 21 -7.24 9.76 -6.84
CA GLU A 21 -5.93 9.98 -7.46
C GLU A 21 -4.78 10.11 -6.44
N PHE A 22 -5.09 10.11 -5.13
CA PHE A 22 -4.11 10.22 -4.06
C PHE A 22 -4.36 9.17 -2.96
N MET A 23 -3.32 8.40 -2.62
CA MET A 23 -3.37 7.29 -1.65
C MET A 23 -4.30 6.14 -2.06
N TYR A 24 -4.60 6.00 -3.36
CA TYR A 24 -5.36 4.88 -3.96
C TYR A 24 -6.58 4.43 -3.16
N TYR A 25 -7.55 5.31 -2.96
CA TYR A 25 -8.76 4.99 -2.17
C TYR A 25 -8.43 4.46 -0.76
N LEU A 26 -7.43 5.04 -0.11
CA LEU A 26 -7.16 4.80 1.30
C LEU A 26 -8.47 4.88 2.07
N ARG A 27 -8.84 3.74 2.66
CA ARG A 27 -10.12 3.55 3.31
C ARG A 27 -10.25 4.49 4.49
N LYS A 28 -11.45 4.97 4.75
CA LYS A 28 -11.73 5.79 5.92
C LYS A 28 -11.51 4.94 7.19
N PRO A 29 -11.21 5.55 8.35
CA PRO A 29 -11.04 4.79 9.60
C PRO A 29 -12.20 3.85 9.95
N ALA A 30 -13.43 4.19 9.54
CA ALA A 30 -14.62 3.37 9.76
C ALA A 30 -14.77 2.19 8.76
N GLU A 31 -13.99 2.19 7.68
CA GLU A 31 -13.98 1.19 6.60
C GLU A 31 -12.76 0.24 6.70
N LEU A 32 -11.86 0.51 7.65
CA LEU A 32 -10.75 -0.39 7.96
C LEU A 32 -11.29 -1.69 8.53
N GLU A 33 -10.81 -2.80 7.98
CA GLU A 33 -11.20 -4.14 8.40
C GLU A 33 -9.95 -5.01 8.52
N TRP A 34 -9.98 -5.97 9.45
CA TRP A 34 -8.93 -6.97 9.54
C TRP A 34 -8.96 -7.89 8.31
N LEU A 35 -7.80 -8.25 7.76
CA LEU A 35 -7.71 -9.07 6.55
C LEU A 35 -8.43 -10.41 6.72
N HIS A 36 -8.27 -11.06 7.87
CA HIS A 36 -8.96 -12.32 8.21
C HIS A 36 -10.49 -12.19 8.36
N GLN A 37 -11.02 -10.97 8.46
CA GLN A 37 -12.46 -10.69 8.52
C GLN A 37 -13.00 -10.07 7.22
N SER A 38 -12.10 -9.78 6.27
CA SER A 38 -12.43 -9.11 5.03
C SER A 38 -12.98 -10.06 3.98
N ARG A 39 -13.60 -9.50 2.94
CA ARG A 39 -14.02 -10.26 1.74
C ARG A 39 -12.89 -11.04 1.05
N HIS A 40 -11.64 -10.66 1.30
CA HIS A 40 -10.45 -11.27 0.68
C HIS A 40 -10.05 -12.59 1.34
N VAL A 41 -10.48 -12.87 2.58
CA VAL A 41 -10.02 -14.04 3.35
C VAL A 41 -10.29 -15.36 2.62
N ALA A 42 -11.47 -15.53 2.03
CA ALA A 42 -11.84 -16.76 1.31
C ALA A 42 -10.92 -17.05 0.13
N ALA A 43 -10.39 -16.00 -0.49
CA ALA A 43 -9.46 -16.11 -1.62
C ALA A 43 -8.01 -16.41 -1.19
N LEU A 44 -7.68 -16.19 0.08
CA LEU A 44 -6.33 -16.31 0.65
C LEU A 44 -6.16 -17.52 1.59
N ALA A 45 -7.25 -18.03 2.15
CA ALA A 45 -7.25 -19.10 3.14
C ALA A 45 -6.64 -20.43 2.64
N GLU A 46 -6.60 -20.64 1.32
CA GLU A 46 -5.93 -21.81 0.73
C GLU A 46 -4.39 -21.75 0.84
N GLN A 47 -3.82 -20.57 1.09
CA GLN A 47 -2.38 -20.30 0.96
C GLN A 47 -1.77 -19.73 2.24
N PHE A 48 -2.56 -19.07 3.07
CA PHE A 48 -2.10 -18.42 4.29
C PHE A 48 -2.94 -18.88 5.47
N SER A 49 -2.27 -19.13 6.61
CA SER A 49 -2.98 -19.47 7.85
C SER A 49 -3.73 -18.26 8.41
N ASP A 50 -4.79 -18.50 9.18
CA ASP A 50 -5.52 -17.45 9.89
C ASP A 50 -4.61 -16.61 10.78
N ASP A 51 -3.66 -17.25 11.48
CA ASP A 51 -2.64 -16.56 12.29
C ASP A 51 -1.79 -15.60 11.46
N THR A 52 -1.45 -15.96 10.22
CA THR A 52 -0.72 -15.08 9.31
C THR A 52 -1.58 -13.87 8.94
N LEU A 53 -2.86 -14.08 8.64
CA LEU A 53 -3.77 -13.02 8.18
C LEU A 53 -4.25 -12.12 9.34
N ALA A 54 -4.20 -12.59 10.58
CA ALA A 54 -4.67 -11.87 11.76
C ALA A 54 -3.89 -10.58 12.05
N GLY A 55 -2.62 -10.50 11.68
CA GLY A 55 -1.77 -9.32 11.88
C GLY A 55 -1.97 -8.18 10.88
N TYR A 56 -2.88 -8.34 9.92
CA TYR A 56 -3.02 -7.44 8.78
C TYR A 56 -4.36 -6.72 8.75
N VAL A 57 -4.32 -5.45 8.37
CA VAL A 57 -5.48 -4.56 8.24
C VAL A 57 -5.58 -4.11 6.80
N VAL A 58 -6.74 -4.29 6.17
CA VAL A 58 -6.96 -3.82 4.80
C VAL A 58 -7.15 -2.31 4.83
N ILE A 59 -6.21 -1.59 4.22
CA ILE A 59 -6.21 -0.13 4.17
C ILE A 59 -6.61 0.41 2.79
N SER A 60 -6.46 -0.39 1.74
CA SER A 60 -6.77 -0.03 0.35
C SER A 60 -6.87 -1.31 -0.50
N GLU A 61 -7.15 -1.17 -1.79
CA GLU A 61 -7.11 -2.24 -2.78
C GLU A 61 -6.29 -1.81 -4.00
N SER A 62 -5.59 -2.78 -4.60
CA SER A 62 -4.83 -2.58 -5.82
C SER A 62 -5.75 -2.25 -7.00
N VAL A 63 -5.16 -1.84 -8.12
CA VAL A 63 -5.89 -1.65 -9.40
C VAL A 63 -6.62 -2.91 -9.88
N THR A 64 -6.15 -4.09 -9.45
CA THR A 64 -6.72 -5.41 -9.74
C THR A 64 -7.67 -5.92 -8.65
N GLY A 65 -7.91 -5.14 -7.59
CA GLY A 65 -8.77 -5.50 -6.47
C GLY A 65 -8.15 -6.43 -5.43
N GLU A 66 -6.83 -6.61 -5.44
CA GLU A 66 -6.10 -7.35 -4.40
C GLU A 66 -5.93 -6.48 -3.15
N PRO A 67 -5.97 -7.05 -1.93
CA PRO A 67 -5.92 -6.24 -0.72
C PRO A 67 -4.55 -5.60 -0.55
N ILE A 68 -4.53 -4.31 -0.20
CA ILE A 68 -3.35 -3.60 0.29
C ILE A 68 -3.49 -3.48 1.80
N CYS A 69 -2.54 -4.07 2.52
CA CYS A 69 -2.66 -4.34 3.94
C CYS A 69 -1.52 -3.70 4.73
N LEU A 70 -1.86 -3.05 5.84
CA LEU A 70 -0.92 -2.62 6.87
C LEU A 70 -0.69 -3.77 7.85
N HIS A 71 0.57 -4.10 8.14
CA HIS A 71 0.92 -4.99 9.24
C HIS A 71 0.92 -4.22 10.55
N ILE A 72 0.16 -4.67 11.55
CA ILE A 72 -0.14 -3.87 12.74
C ILE A 72 1.10 -3.54 13.58
N ASP A 73 2.02 -4.50 13.74
CA ASP A 73 3.18 -4.33 14.61
C ASP A 73 4.32 -3.56 13.94
N THR A 74 4.47 -3.70 12.61
CA THR A 74 5.63 -3.17 11.88
C THR A 74 5.29 -1.93 11.07
N GLN A 75 4.01 -1.65 10.83
CA GLN A 75 3.54 -0.60 9.93
C GLN A 75 3.96 -0.77 8.45
N ALA A 76 4.59 -1.89 8.11
CA ALA A 76 4.91 -2.23 6.74
C ALA A 76 3.63 -2.57 5.95
N ILE A 77 3.63 -2.26 4.67
CA ILE A 77 2.49 -2.45 3.78
C ILE A 77 2.78 -3.58 2.81
N TYR A 78 1.83 -4.50 2.71
CA TYR A 78 1.90 -5.69 1.90
C TYR A 78 0.70 -5.80 0.97
N THR A 79 0.87 -6.55 -0.10
CA THR A 79 -0.25 -7.09 -0.88
C THR A 79 -0.22 -8.61 -0.88
N PHE A 80 -1.40 -9.21 -0.98
CA PHE A 80 -1.57 -10.66 -1.09
C PHE A 80 -2.15 -10.97 -2.46
N THR A 81 -1.36 -11.62 -3.31
CA THR A 81 -1.65 -11.75 -4.73
C THR A 81 -1.81 -13.20 -5.12
N LYS A 82 -2.70 -13.46 -6.09
CA LYS A 82 -2.84 -14.80 -6.68
C LYS A 82 -1.88 -15.01 -7.86
N LYS A 83 -1.42 -13.94 -8.50
CA LYS A 83 -0.48 -13.98 -9.63
C LYS A 83 0.44 -12.74 -9.59
N PRO A 84 1.77 -12.91 -9.38
CA PRO A 84 2.40 -14.12 -8.84
C PRO A 84 1.77 -14.51 -7.49
N VAL A 85 1.70 -15.80 -7.16
CA VAL A 85 1.17 -16.23 -5.86
C VAL A 85 2.10 -15.74 -4.75
N GLY A 86 1.58 -15.02 -3.75
CA GLY A 86 2.37 -14.72 -2.56
C GLY A 86 1.96 -13.48 -1.77
N LYS A 87 2.71 -13.27 -0.69
CA LYS A 87 2.68 -12.05 0.12
C LYS A 87 3.87 -11.19 -0.31
N HIS A 88 3.63 -9.99 -0.80
CA HIS A 88 4.66 -9.09 -1.32
C HIS A 88 4.73 -7.82 -0.49
N LEU A 89 5.93 -7.45 -0.09
CA LEU A 89 6.19 -6.17 0.56
C LEU A 89 6.10 -5.05 -0.48
N LEU A 90 5.35 -4.00 -0.17
CA LEU A 90 5.21 -2.82 -1.02
C LEU A 90 5.92 -1.59 -0.42
N PHE A 91 5.87 -1.46 0.91
CA PHE A 91 6.49 -0.36 1.65
C PHE A 91 6.92 -0.84 3.04
N HIS A 92 8.08 -0.39 3.52
CA HIS A 92 8.55 -0.73 4.87
C HIS A 92 7.78 0.00 5.98
N SER A 93 7.16 1.13 5.66
CA SER A 93 6.37 1.93 6.59
C SER A 93 5.19 2.61 5.90
N PHE A 94 4.27 3.17 6.69
CA PHE A 94 3.19 3.99 6.14
C PHE A 94 3.73 5.33 5.61
N ASN A 95 4.80 5.84 6.22
CA ASN A 95 5.47 7.04 5.73
C ASN A 95 6.11 6.84 4.35
N ASP A 96 6.73 5.69 4.07
CA ASP A 96 7.25 5.39 2.72
C ASP A 96 6.13 5.40 1.68
N PHE A 97 4.98 4.82 2.03
CA PHE A 97 3.80 4.86 1.17
C PHE A 97 3.36 6.30 0.90
N LEU A 98 3.20 7.11 1.94
CA LEU A 98 2.85 8.52 1.79
C LEU A 98 3.83 9.28 0.91
N LEU A 99 5.15 9.09 1.10
CA LEU A 99 6.18 9.77 0.32
C LEU A 99 6.12 9.38 -1.16
N VAL A 100 5.97 8.10 -1.47
CA VAL A 100 5.86 7.63 -2.86
C VAL A 100 4.56 8.14 -3.50
N GLU A 101 3.45 8.14 -2.77
CA GLU A 101 2.17 8.69 -3.25
C GLU A 101 2.28 10.20 -3.57
N LEU A 102 3.02 10.95 -2.77
CA LEU A 102 3.29 12.36 -3.06
C LEU A 102 4.14 12.54 -4.34
N ILE A 103 5.10 11.64 -4.59
CA ILE A 103 5.87 11.65 -5.85
C ILE A 103 4.96 11.37 -7.05
N GLN A 104 4.07 10.36 -6.94
CA GLN A 104 3.10 10.06 -8.01
C GLN A 104 2.14 11.22 -8.26
N LEU A 105 1.64 11.86 -7.20
CA LEU A 105 0.77 13.03 -7.32
C LEU A 105 1.50 14.19 -8.02
N LYS A 106 2.76 14.46 -7.64
CA LYS A 106 3.58 15.50 -8.28
C LYS A 106 3.84 15.24 -9.76
N LYS A 107 4.00 13.96 -10.14
CA LYS A 107 4.07 13.55 -11.54
C LYS A 107 2.76 13.84 -12.29
N GLN A 108 1.60 13.57 -11.68
CA GLN A 108 0.29 13.86 -12.29
C GLN A 108 0.04 15.35 -12.52
N VAL A 109 0.57 16.23 -11.65
CA VAL A 109 0.47 17.70 -11.80
C VAL A 109 1.65 18.32 -12.56
N CYS A 110 2.44 17.51 -13.28
CA CYS A 110 3.60 17.94 -14.07
C CYS A 110 4.70 18.67 -13.28
N GLU A 111 4.78 18.49 -11.95
CA GLU A 111 5.92 18.98 -11.15
C GLU A 111 7.14 18.07 -11.31
N PHE A 112 6.92 16.78 -11.59
CA PHE A 112 7.96 15.84 -11.98
C PHE A 112 7.70 15.32 -13.38
N ASP A 113 8.75 15.33 -14.20
CA ASP A 113 8.75 14.79 -15.56
C ASP A 113 9.94 13.83 -15.67
N PHE A 114 9.68 12.54 -15.44
CA PHE A 114 10.69 11.50 -15.57
C PHE A 114 10.69 10.98 -17.01
N GLU A 115 11.86 10.91 -17.63
CA GLU A 115 12.04 10.44 -19.00
C GLU A 115 11.79 8.93 -19.14
N SER A 116 11.86 8.19 -18.03
CA SER A 116 11.64 6.73 -18.00
C SER A 116 11.23 6.22 -16.61
N MET A 117 10.68 5.00 -16.55
CA MET A 117 10.42 4.32 -15.27
C MET A 117 11.70 4.05 -14.47
N GLU A 118 12.83 3.79 -15.15
CA GLU A 118 14.11 3.56 -14.47
C GLU A 118 14.60 4.83 -13.75
N GLU A 119 14.36 6.01 -14.33
CA GLU A 119 14.66 7.28 -13.69
C GLU A 119 13.76 7.51 -12.48
N GLU A 120 12.46 7.24 -12.61
CA GLU A 120 11.52 7.32 -11.50
C GLU A 120 11.95 6.39 -10.34
N TYR A 121 12.31 5.14 -10.62
CA TYR A 121 12.78 4.19 -9.60
C TYR A 121 14.05 4.68 -8.91
N ARG A 122 15.04 5.18 -9.66
CA ARG A 122 16.24 5.77 -9.08
C ARG A 122 15.92 6.97 -8.19
N PHE A 123 14.99 7.83 -8.59
CA PHE A 123 14.57 8.95 -7.77
C PHE A 123 13.90 8.48 -6.48
N VAL A 124 12.98 7.52 -6.58
CA VAL A 124 12.28 6.95 -5.42
C VAL A 124 13.27 6.28 -4.45
N ASP A 125 14.31 5.61 -4.93
CA ASP A 125 15.41 5.04 -4.11
C ASP A 125 16.20 6.09 -3.32
N THR A 126 16.14 7.38 -3.71
CA THR A 126 16.76 8.46 -2.91
C THR A 126 15.88 8.95 -1.76
N VAL A 127 14.59 8.60 -1.77
CA VAL A 127 13.58 9.11 -0.82
C VAL A 127 13.13 8.05 0.16
N VAL A 128 13.03 6.78 -0.27
CA VAL A 128 12.56 5.66 0.56
C VAL A 128 13.47 4.44 0.41
N ASP A 129 13.49 3.60 1.44
CA ASP A 129 14.18 2.30 1.37
C ASP A 129 13.35 1.29 0.56
N ASN A 130 13.90 0.85 -0.57
CA ASN A 130 13.32 -0.18 -1.44
C ASN A 130 14.05 -1.53 -1.35
N SER A 131 14.87 -1.75 -0.32
CA SER A 131 15.47 -3.07 -0.06
C SER A 131 14.37 -4.14 -0.02
N ASP A 132 14.59 -5.28 -0.69
CA ASP A 132 13.63 -6.39 -0.75
C ASP A 132 12.23 -6.05 -1.36
N ILE A 133 12.07 -4.87 -1.97
CA ILE A 133 10.85 -4.45 -2.66
C ILE A 133 11.04 -4.54 -4.17
N SER A 134 10.17 -5.30 -4.85
CA SER A 134 10.08 -5.23 -6.31
C SER A 134 9.33 -3.95 -6.72
N GLN A 135 10.08 -2.94 -7.16
CA GLN A 135 9.52 -1.67 -7.61
C GLN A 135 8.57 -1.86 -8.82
N GLU A 136 8.89 -2.79 -9.71
CA GLU A 136 8.04 -3.16 -10.84
C GLU A 136 6.70 -3.74 -10.39
N LEU A 137 6.72 -4.72 -9.47
CA LEU A 137 5.49 -5.28 -8.92
C LEU A 137 4.67 -4.22 -8.19
N ARG A 138 5.31 -3.36 -7.40
CA ARG A 138 4.62 -2.25 -6.73
C ARG A 138 3.93 -1.33 -7.75
N HIS A 139 4.64 -0.94 -8.80
CA HIS A 139 4.08 -0.12 -9.87
C HIS A 139 2.92 -0.82 -10.58
N GLU A 140 3.04 -2.11 -10.87
CA GLU A 140 1.96 -2.91 -11.47
C GLU A 140 0.71 -2.94 -10.59
N LYS A 141 0.87 -3.16 -9.29
CA LYS A 141 -0.25 -3.31 -8.35
C LYS A 141 -0.94 -1.99 -8.03
N LEU A 142 -0.19 -0.91 -7.94
CA LEU A 142 -0.75 0.38 -7.52
C LEU A 142 -1.10 1.28 -8.70
N TYR A 143 -0.33 1.29 -9.79
CA TYR A 143 -0.36 2.40 -10.75
C TYR A 143 -0.77 1.99 -12.18
N LYS A 144 -0.67 0.71 -12.53
CA LYS A 144 -0.95 0.22 -13.89
C LYS A 144 -2.46 0.00 -14.11
N LYS A 145 -3.09 0.86 -14.91
CA LYS A 145 -4.52 0.74 -15.30
C LYS A 145 -4.72 -0.23 -16.47
#